data_AF-A0ABD2N3H1-F1
#
_entry.id   AF-A0ABD2N3H1-F1
#
_cell.length_a   1.000
_cell.length_b   1.000
_cell.length_c   1.000
_cell.angle_alpha   90.00
_cell.angle_beta   90.00
_cell.angle_gamma   90.00
#
_symmetry.space_group_name_H-M   'P 1'
#
loop_
_entity.id
_entity.type
_entity.pdbx_description
1 polymer ?
#
loop_
_entity_poly.entity_id
_entity_poly.type
_entity_poly.pdbx_seq_one_letter_code
_entity_poly.pdbx_strand_id
1 'polypeptide(L)'
;MDALNTKEDVVEALKKTNKIKKETKYRLSEIRPAANNTKTITLTIEEAVGKELKSKNIRIGMVECEISRQIYVRKCFKCWAHDHEVKECKRPDRSKMCRQCGMEDHQAKDYANEEYCPLCEKGGHKAGTGKCKHFKTALEKGRRIQAIYFPVDLGDEEDTTTKN
;
A
#
# COMPACT_ATOMS: atom_id res chain seq x y z
N MET A 1 14.50 -13.90 -21.57
CA MET A 1 13.21 -13.34 -22.01
C MET A 1 12.80 -12.33 -20.97
N ASP A 2 13.25 -11.11 -21.18
CA ASP A 2 13.30 -10.07 -20.17
C ASP A 2 11.98 -9.30 -20.15
N ALA A 3 11.09 -9.70 -19.25
CA ALA A 3 9.91 -8.93 -18.85
C ALA A 3 10.34 -7.68 -18.04
N LEU A 4 11.09 -6.80 -18.70
CA LEU A 4 11.46 -5.49 -18.20
C LEU A 4 10.33 -4.51 -18.54
N ASN A 5 9.23 -4.63 -17.79
CA ASN A 5 8.24 -3.55 -17.71
C ASN A 5 8.93 -2.38 -16.99
N THR A 6 9.60 -1.50 -17.74
CA THR A 6 10.26 -0.31 -17.21
C THR A 6 9.22 0.66 -16.65
N LYS A 7 9.65 1.64 -15.86
CA LYS A 7 8.75 2.69 -15.33
C LYS A 7 8.03 3.43 -16.45
N GLU A 8 8.65 3.52 -17.63
CA GLU A 8 8.14 4.19 -18.81
C GLU A 8 6.96 3.43 -19.44
N ASP A 9 7.08 2.10 -19.55
CA ASP A 9 6.02 1.24 -20.09
C ASP A 9 4.74 1.29 -19.23
N VAL A 10 4.92 1.36 -17.90
CA VAL A 10 3.80 1.56 -16.95
C VAL A 10 3.08 2.89 -17.21
N VAL A 11 3.83 3.98 -17.41
CA VAL A 11 3.25 5.31 -17.68
C VAL A 11 2.54 5.31 -19.03
N GLU A 12 3.12 4.69 -20.05
CA GLU A 12 2.55 4.63 -21.39
C GLU A 12 1.25 3.84 -21.40
N ALA A 13 1.20 2.68 -20.73
CA ALA A 13 -0.02 1.90 -20.57
C ALA A 13 -1.12 2.71 -19.88
N LEU A 14 -0.79 3.40 -18.77
CA LEU A 14 -1.75 4.24 -18.04
C LEU A 14 -2.33 5.39 -18.89
N LYS A 15 -1.49 6.00 -19.75
CA LYS A 15 -1.92 7.03 -20.70
C LYS A 15 -2.79 6.45 -21.82
N LYS A 16 -2.40 5.29 -22.38
CA LYS A 16 -3.13 4.62 -23.48
C LYS A 16 -4.52 4.17 -23.08
N THR A 17 -4.71 3.68 -21.85
CA THR A 17 -6.03 3.27 -21.36
C THR A 17 -6.92 4.47 -20.96
N ASN A 18 -6.49 5.72 -21.22
CA ASN A 18 -7.16 6.96 -20.83
C ASN A 18 -7.51 7.02 -19.32
N LYS A 19 -6.76 6.26 -18.52
CA LYS A 19 -6.95 6.10 -17.08
C LYS A 19 -6.40 7.29 -16.29
N ILE A 20 -5.55 8.11 -16.91
CA ILE A 20 -4.93 9.30 -16.32
C ILE A 20 -4.86 10.39 -17.39
N LYS A 21 -5.34 11.61 -17.09
CA LYS A 21 -5.18 12.77 -17.98
C LYS A 21 -3.70 13.16 -18.09
N LYS A 22 -3.24 13.57 -19.28
CA LYS A 22 -1.82 13.90 -19.59
C LYS A 22 -1.16 14.88 -18.60
N GLU A 23 -1.96 15.71 -17.93
CA GLU A 23 -1.53 16.80 -17.06
C GLU A 23 -1.43 16.39 -15.57
N THR A 24 -1.78 15.13 -15.26
CA THR A 24 -1.84 14.67 -13.87
C THR A 24 -0.43 14.58 -13.29
N LYS A 25 -0.19 15.27 -12.17
CA LYS A 25 1.05 15.07 -11.40
C LYS A 25 1.03 13.69 -10.77
N TYR A 26 2.06 12.89 -11.06
CA TYR A 26 2.22 11.56 -10.49
C TYR A 26 3.63 11.33 -9.94
N ARG A 27 3.75 10.45 -8.96
CA ARG A 27 5.02 9.95 -8.43
C ARG A 27 5.02 8.43 -8.47
N LEU A 28 6.04 7.85 -9.10
CA LEU A 28 6.23 6.41 -9.16
C LEU A 28 7.29 5.96 -8.15
N SER A 29 7.02 4.86 -7.46
CA SER A 29 8.03 4.17 -6.66
C SER A 29 8.95 3.33 -7.55
N GLU A 30 9.99 2.75 -6.95
CA GLU A 30 10.76 1.69 -7.59
C GLU A 30 9.91 0.43 -7.73
N ILE A 31 10.27 -0.38 -8.73
CA ILE A 31 9.67 -1.68 -8.97
C ILE A 31 10.25 -2.63 -7.94
N ARG A 32 9.37 -3.19 -7.11
CA ARG A 32 9.74 -4.07 -6.00
C ARG A 32 9.24 -5.48 -6.28
N PRO A 33 10.07 -6.51 -6.06
CA PRO A 33 9.61 -7.88 -6.16
C PRO A 33 8.54 -8.16 -5.10
N ALA A 34 7.54 -8.94 -5.47
CA ALA A 34 6.48 -9.42 -4.62
C ALA A 34 6.45 -10.96 -4.68
N ALA A 35 5.48 -11.58 -3.99
CA ALA A 35 5.31 -13.03 -4.01
C ALA A 35 5.08 -13.56 -5.44
N ASN A 36 5.34 -14.85 -5.65
CA ASN A 36 5.04 -15.56 -6.90
C ASN A 36 5.71 -14.96 -8.15
N ASN A 37 6.95 -14.47 -8.03
CA ASN A 37 7.69 -13.81 -9.13
C ASN A 37 6.98 -12.60 -9.75
N THR A 38 6.01 -12.01 -9.03
CA THR A 38 5.33 -10.78 -9.46
C THR A 38 6.15 -9.56 -9.07
N LYS A 39 5.90 -8.45 -9.77
CA LYS A 39 6.51 -7.15 -9.47
C LYS A 39 5.41 -6.17 -9.11
N THR A 40 5.63 -5.35 -8.10
CA THR A 40 4.70 -4.30 -7.68
C THR A 40 5.35 -2.94 -7.86
N ILE A 41 4.59 -1.97 -8.38
CA ILE A 41 4.96 -0.56 -8.44
C ILE A 41 3.84 0.26 -7.81
N THR A 42 4.19 1.29 -7.05
CA THR A 42 3.22 2.16 -6.40
C THR A 42 3.20 3.50 -7.13
N LEU A 43 2.03 3.85 -7.66
CA LEU A 43 1.73 5.14 -8.27
C LEU A 43 1.02 6.01 -7.22
N THR A 44 1.59 7.17 -6.93
CA THR A 44 0.95 8.21 -6.12
C THR A 44 0.42 9.29 -7.04
N ILE A 45 -0.89 9.52 -6.99
CA ILE A 45 -1.62 10.51 -7.79
C ILE A 45 -2.64 11.23 -6.91
N GLU A 46 -3.24 12.28 -7.45
CA GLU A 46 -4.34 12.99 -6.80
C GLU A 46 -5.55 12.06 -6.57
N GLU A 47 -6.24 12.25 -5.46
CA GLU A 47 -7.37 11.42 -5.06
C GLU A 47 -8.50 11.43 -6.11
N ALA A 48 -8.81 12.59 -6.70
CA ALA A 48 -9.87 12.73 -7.71
C ALA A 48 -9.63 11.79 -8.91
N VAL A 49 -8.42 11.82 -9.48
CA VAL A 49 -8.03 10.93 -10.59
C VAL A 49 -7.99 9.47 -10.12
N GLY A 50 -7.50 9.22 -8.91
CA GLY A 50 -7.47 7.89 -8.31
C GLY A 50 -8.86 7.27 -8.13
N LYS A 51 -9.91 8.08 -7.95
CA LYS A 51 -11.32 7.63 -7.87
C LYS A 51 -11.85 7.15 -9.21
N GLU A 52 -11.46 7.82 -10.30
CA GLU A 52 -11.84 7.46 -11.67
C GLU A 52 -11.21 6.15 -12.15
N LEU A 53 -10.09 5.73 -11.53
CA LEU A 53 -9.49 4.41 -11.71
C LEU A 53 -10.36 3.32 -11.07
N LYS A 54 -11.43 2.93 -11.77
CA LYS A 54 -12.33 1.84 -11.38
C LYS A 54 -11.88 0.46 -11.88
N SER A 55 -11.08 0.42 -12.94
CA SER A 55 -10.67 -0.84 -13.55
C SER A 55 -9.75 -1.64 -12.63
N LYS A 56 -10.08 -2.92 -12.44
CA LYS A 56 -9.28 -3.86 -11.64
C LYS A 56 -7.93 -4.17 -12.29
N ASN A 57 -7.87 -4.25 -13.63
CA ASN A 57 -6.67 -4.69 -14.33
C ASN A 57 -6.24 -3.69 -15.43
N ILE A 58 -4.95 -3.67 -15.74
CA ILE A 58 -4.34 -2.98 -16.87
C ILE A 58 -3.37 -3.91 -17.58
N ARG A 59 -3.42 -3.93 -18.91
CA ARG A 59 -2.45 -4.68 -19.71
C ARG A 59 -1.21 -3.83 -19.96
N ILE A 60 -0.06 -4.38 -19.62
CA ILE A 60 1.27 -3.77 -19.77
C ILE A 60 2.09 -4.76 -20.60
N GLY A 61 2.29 -4.44 -21.88
CA GLY A 61 2.81 -5.40 -22.86
C GLY A 61 1.95 -6.67 -22.97
N MET A 62 2.55 -7.82 -22.63
CA MET A 62 1.88 -9.13 -22.61
C MET A 62 1.37 -9.54 -21.22
N VAL A 63 1.55 -8.70 -20.20
CA VAL A 63 1.19 -9.02 -18.81
C VAL A 63 -0.07 -8.27 -18.41
N GLU A 64 -0.99 -8.97 -17.75
CA GLU A 64 -2.11 -8.35 -17.05
C GLU A 64 -1.69 -7.97 -15.62
N CYS A 65 -1.84 -6.70 -15.27
CA CYS A 65 -1.45 -6.15 -13.98
C CYS A 65 -2.69 -5.72 -13.19
N GLU A 66 -2.82 -6.19 -11.95
CA GLU A 66 -3.89 -5.74 -11.05
C GLU A 66 -3.57 -4.32 -10.51
N ILE A 67 -4.53 -3.41 -10.67
CA ILE A 67 -4.55 -2.11 -10.04
C ILE A 67 -5.33 -2.24 -8.74
N SER A 68 -4.64 -2.04 -7.61
CA SER A 68 -5.26 -1.97 -6.30
C SER A 68 -4.85 -0.68 -5.58
N ARG A 69 -5.80 -0.12 -4.82
CA ARG A 69 -5.52 1.06 -4.00
C ARG A 69 -4.77 0.65 -2.76
N GLN A 70 -3.60 1.25 -2.55
CA GLN A 70 -2.82 1.02 -1.34
C GLN A 70 -3.54 1.58 -0.11
N ILE A 71 -3.71 0.73 0.91
CA ILE A 71 -4.29 1.15 2.18
C ILE A 71 -3.18 1.70 3.07
N TYR A 72 -3.30 2.98 3.41
CA TYR A 72 -2.41 3.61 4.35
C TYR A 72 -2.97 3.53 5.77
N VAL A 73 -2.35 2.69 6.60
CA VAL A 73 -2.68 2.59 8.03
C VAL A 73 -1.97 3.73 8.76
N ARG A 74 -2.75 4.75 9.17
CA ARG A 74 -2.22 5.85 9.97
C ARG A 74 -1.68 5.33 11.31
N LYS A 75 -0.69 6.02 11.86
CA LYS A 75 -0.15 5.74 13.19
C LYS A 75 0.11 7.03 13.95
N CYS A 76 -0.04 6.97 15.26
CA CYS A 76 0.38 8.01 16.17
C CYS A 76 1.92 8.06 16.20
N PHE A 77 2.53 9.20 15.87
CA PHE A 77 3.99 9.34 15.86
C PHE A 77 4.63 9.29 17.26
N LYS A 78 3.84 9.55 18.32
CA LYS A 78 4.29 9.43 19.72
C LYS A 78 4.29 7.97 20.15
N CYS A 79 3.13 7.32 20.23
CA CYS A 79 3.03 5.97 20.82
C CYS A 79 3.04 4.81 19.81
N TRP A 80 3.01 5.11 18.51
CA TRP A 80 2.97 4.18 17.36
C TRP A 80 1.67 3.41 17.16
N ALA A 81 0.66 3.62 18.00
CA ALA A 81 -0.63 2.97 17.85
C ALA A 81 -1.43 3.49 16.64
N HIS A 82 -2.46 2.75 16.24
CA HIS A 82 -3.20 2.97 14.99
C HIS A 82 -4.63 3.50 15.17
N ASP A 83 -5.00 3.86 16.41
CA ASP A 83 -6.38 4.18 16.80
C ASP A 83 -6.64 5.68 17.07
N HIS A 84 -5.61 6.52 17.11
CA HIS A 84 -5.76 7.94 17.44
C HIS A 84 -4.70 8.82 16.77
N GLU A 85 -4.93 10.13 16.78
CA GLU A 85 -3.98 11.14 16.31
C GLU A 85 -3.04 11.63 17.42
N VAL A 86 -1.89 12.18 17.03
CA VAL A 86 -0.85 12.65 17.97
C VAL A 86 -1.38 13.68 18.98
N LYS A 87 -2.35 14.51 18.57
CA LYS A 87 -2.97 15.55 19.41
C LYS A 87 -3.74 14.97 20.60
N GLU A 88 -4.28 13.77 20.45
CA GLU A 88 -5.10 13.08 21.45
C GLU A 88 -4.31 11.99 22.21
N CYS A 89 -3.01 11.88 21.94
CA CYS A 89 -2.18 10.82 22.50
C CYS A 89 -1.92 11.05 23.99
N LYS A 90 -2.43 10.13 24.80
CA LYS A 90 -2.17 10.02 26.26
C LYS A 90 -1.22 8.87 26.64
N ARG A 91 -0.68 8.18 25.64
CA ARG A 91 0.20 7.02 25.80
C ARG A 91 1.68 7.46 25.87
N PRO A 92 2.58 6.62 26.43
CA PRO A 92 3.99 6.94 26.51
C PRO A 92 4.59 7.27 25.15
N ASP A 93 5.45 8.28 25.15
CA ASP A 93 6.12 8.77 23.96
C ASP A 93 7.29 7.84 23.60
N ARG A 94 7.21 7.27 22.40
CA ARG A 94 8.21 6.39 21.79
C ARG A 94 8.83 7.04 20.56
N SER A 95 8.62 8.35 20.35
CA SER A 95 9.13 9.06 19.18
C SER A 95 10.65 9.02 19.05
N LYS A 96 11.38 8.90 20.17
CA LYS A 96 12.83 8.77 20.24
C LYS A 96 13.35 7.33 20.19
N MET A 97 12.46 6.34 20.34
CA MET A 97 12.86 4.93 20.32
C MET A 97 13.19 4.45 18.89
N CYS A 98 14.15 3.53 18.80
CA CYS A 98 14.48 2.82 17.58
C CYS A 98 13.25 2.08 17.05
N ARG A 99 12.88 2.36 15.79
CA ARG A 99 11.71 1.75 15.16
C ARG A 99 11.84 0.25 14.91
N GLN A 100 13.05 -0.31 15.02
CA GLN A 100 13.31 -1.72 14.78
C GLN A 100 13.25 -2.56 16.07
N CYS A 101 13.74 -2.05 17.20
CA CYS A 101 13.83 -2.79 18.47
C CYS A 101 13.13 -2.13 19.66
N GLY A 102 12.69 -0.87 19.55
CA GLY A 102 12.05 -0.15 20.64
C GLY A 102 13.00 0.36 21.74
N MET A 103 14.33 0.28 21.56
CA MET A 103 15.30 0.85 22.51
C MET A 103 15.63 2.32 22.18
N GLU A 104 16.02 3.11 23.20
CA GLU A 104 16.35 4.54 23.04
C GLU A 104 17.83 4.80 22.70
N ASP A 105 18.67 3.76 22.75
CA ASP A 105 20.13 3.86 22.66
C ASP A 105 20.65 4.21 21.24
N HIS A 106 19.90 3.86 20.20
CA HIS A 106 20.34 4.05 18.82
C HIS A 106 19.20 4.40 17.87
N GLN A 107 19.58 4.90 16.69
CA GLN A 107 18.64 5.10 15.59
C GLN A 107 18.47 3.81 14.79
N ALA A 108 17.33 3.72 14.11
CA ALA A 108 16.96 2.60 13.25
C ALA A 108 17.99 2.24 12.16
N LYS A 109 18.87 3.18 11.76
CA LYS A 109 19.89 2.94 10.73
C LYS A 109 21.06 2.10 11.23
N ASP A 110 21.36 2.19 12.52
CA ASP A 110 22.50 1.53 13.18
C ASP A 110 22.10 0.16 13.75
N TYR A 111 20.98 -0.39 13.28
CA TYR A 111 20.35 -1.55 13.87
C TYR A 111 20.90 -2.88 13.34
N ALA A 112 21.53 -3.66 14.21
CA ALA A 112 22.07 -5.00 13.89
C ALA A 112 21.44 -6.16 14.69
N ASN A 113 20.47 -5.88 15.58
CA ASN A 113 19.96 -6.84 16.58
C ASN A 113 18.58 -7.45 16.20
N GLU A 114 17.93 -8.15 17.14
CA GLU A 114 16.64 -8.84 16.95
C GLU A 114 15.40 -7.93 16.98
N GLU A 115 14.65 -7.85 15.87
CA GLU A 115 13.48 -6.97 15.76
C GLU A 115 12.48 -7.16 16.92
N TYR A 116 11.95 -6.05 17.46
CA TYR A 116 10.97 -6.07 18.55
C TYR A 116 9.86 -5.04 18.33
N CYS A 117 8.64 -5.43 18.71
CA CYS A 117 7.45 -4.62 18.57
C CYS A 117 6.90 -4.21 19.94
N PRO A 118 7.05 -2.93 20.35
CA PRO A 118 6.55 -2.45 21.65
C PRO A 118 5.03 -2.30 21.70
N LEU A 119 4.31 -2.52 20.59
CA LEU A 119 2.85 -2.47 20.56
C LEU A 119 2.23 -3.80 21.00
N CYS A 120 2.84 -4.92 20.64
CA CYS A 120 2.35 -6.26 21.02
C CYS A 120 3.33 -7.03 21.90
N GLU A 121 4.41 -6.38 22.31
CA GLU A 121 5.42 -6.88 23.25
C GLU A 121 6.05 -8.21 22.79
N LYS A 122 6.35 -8.32 21.50
CA LYS A 122 6.90 -9.53 20.88
C LYS A 122 8.07 -9.23 19.96
N GLY A 123 9.07 -10.12 20.00
CA GLY A 123 10.19 -10.14 19.06
C GLY A 123 9.83 -10.70 17.68
N GLY A 124 10.82 -10.72 16.77
CA GLY A 124 10.72 -11.29 15.42
C GLY A 124 10.00 -10.41 14.40
N HIS A 125 9.65 -9.17 14.78
CA HIS A 125 9.13 -8.14 13.88
C HIS A 125 9.15 -6.76 14.54
N LYS A 126 9.26 -5.70 13.71
CA LYS A 126 9.06 -4.31 14.14
C LYS A 126 7.59 -3.86 14.10
N ALA A 127 7.30 -2.77 14.81
CA ALA A 127 5.99 -2.13 14.80
C ALA A 127 5.57 -1.67 13.39
N GLY A 128 4.28 -1.85 13.06
CA GLY A 128 3.73 -1.47 11.75
C GLY A 128 3.94 -2.48 10.62
N THR A 129 4.28 -3.73 10.95
CA THR A 129 4.38 -4.84 9.99
C THR A 129 3.19 -5.78 10.10
N GLY A 130 2.92 -6.57 9.05
CA GLY A 130 1.82 -7.55 9.01
C GLY A 130 1.89 -8.65 10.09
N LYS A 131 3.05 -8.84 10.72
CA LYS A 131 3.24 -9.75 11.86
C LYS A 131 2.68 -9.20 13.18
N CYS A 132 2.46 -7.88 13.28
CA CYS A 132 1.89 -7.25 14.48
C CYS A 132 0.35 -7.36 14.48
N LYS A 133 -0.23 -7.87 15.58
CA LYS A 133 -1.69 -7.97 15.75
C LYS A 133 -2.41 -6.62 15.62
N HIS A 134 -1.85 -5.56 16.24
CA HIS A 134 -2.47 -4.23 16.21
C HIS A 134 -2.45 -3.62 14.82
N PHE A 135 -1.35 -3.80 14.07
CA PHE A 135 -1.27 -3.37 12.68
C PHE A 135 -2.22 -4.16 11.80
N LYS A 136 -2.29 -5.49 11.96
CA LYS A 136 -3.20 -6.35 11.19
C LYS A 136 -4.66 -5.91 11.36
N THR A 137 -5.11 -5.72 12.60
CA THR A 137 -6.47 -5.23 12.88
C THR A 137 -6.73 -3.86 12.27
N ALA A 138 -5.76 -2.94 12.33
CA ALA A 138 -5.91 -1.62 11.73
C ALA A 138 -5.93 -1.67 10.19
N LEU A 139 -5.14 -2.56 9.58
CA LEU A 139 -5.15 -2.82 8.14
C LEU A 139 -6.48 -3.41 7.69
N GLU A 140 -7.06 -4.35 8.44
CA GLU A 140 -8.38 -4.93 8.17
C GLU A 140 -9.49 -3.88 8.26
N LYS A 141 -9.45 -2.98 9.25
CA LYS A 141 -10.36 -1.82 9.31
C LYS A 141 -10.20 -0.93 8.09
N GLY A 142 -8.97 -0.62 7.68
CA GLY A 142 -8.69 0.14 6.47
C GLY A 142 -9.22 -0.52 5.20
N ARG A 143 -9.10 -1.86 5.08
CA ARG A 143 -9.67 -2.65 3.97
C ARG A 143 -11.18 -2.52 3.90
N ARG A 144 -11.86 -2.63 5.05
CA ARG A 144 -13.32 -2.48 5.14
C ARG A 144 -13.78 -1.08 4.72
N ILE A 145 -13.13 -0.03 5.24
CA ILE A 145 -13.46 1.35 4.86
C ILE A 145 -13.23 1.56 3.36
N GLN A 146 -12.12 1.08 2.81
CA GLN A 146 -11.85 1.19 1.38
C GLN A 146 -12.92 0.49 0.54
N ALA A 147 -13.36 -0.72 0.92
CA ALA A 147 -14.42 -1.45 0.22
C ALA A 147 -15.77 -0.72 0.26
N ILE A 148 -16.08 -0.01 1.36
CA ILE A 148 -17.34 0.74 1.50
C ILE A 148 -17.33 2.00 0.64
N TYR A 149 -16.28 2.82 0.75
CA TYR A 149 -16.22 4.12 0.06
C TYR A 149 -15.87 3.99 -1.42
N PHE A 150 -15.31 2.84 -1.80
CA PHE A 150 -14.84 2.57 -3.14
C PHE A 150 -15.13 1.13 -3.54
N PRO A 151 -16.41 0.79 -3.77
CA PRO A 151 -16.74 -0.47 -4.38
C PRO A 151 -16.06 -0.53 -5.74
N VAL A 152 -15.32 -1.60 -5.99
CA VAL A 152 -14.91 -1.93 -7.37
C VAL A 152 -16.19 -2.34 -8.06
N ASP A 153 -16.60 -1.59 -9.10
CA ASP A 153 -17.67 -2.03 -9.99
C ASP A 153 -17.21 -3.37 -10.59
N LEU A 154 -17.78 -4.47 -10.09
CA LEU A 154 -17.76 -5.74 -10.79
C LEU A 154 -18.58 -5.48 -12.04
N GLY A 155 -17.90 -5.12 -13.14
CA GLY A 155 -18.58 -4.95 -14.42
C GLY A 155 -19.44 -6.18 -14.65
N ASP A 156 -20.74 -5.94 -14.83
CA ASP A 156 -21.66 -6.97 -15.28
C ASP A 156 -21.01 -7.65 -16.49
N GLU A 157 -20.79 -8.96 -16.37
CA GLU A 157 -20.58 -9.80 -17.54
C GLU A 157 -21.82 -9.60 -18.41
N GLU A 158 -21.72 -8.77 -19.45
CA GLU A 158 -22.66 -8.82 -20.55
C GLU A 158 -22.51 -10.22 -21.16
N ASP A 159 -23.38 -11.12 -20.68
CA ASP A 159 -23.69 -12.42 -21.23
C ASP A 159 -24.06 -12.22 -22.70
N THR A 160 -23.05 -12.32 -23.57
CA THR A 160 -23.27 -12.36 -25.02
C THR A 160 -23.90 -13.70 -25.33
N THR A 161 -25.21 -13.76 -25.17
CA THR A 161 -26.11 -14.75 -25.74
C THR A 161 -25.97 -14.69 -27.26
N THR A 162 -25.00 -15.40 -27.83
CA THR A 162 -25.03 -15.77 -29.24
C THR A 162 -26.09 -16.85 -29.42
N LYS A 163 -27.32 -16.41 -29.70
CA LYS A 163 -28.24 -17.14 -30.56
C LYS A 163 -27.56 -17.29 -31.93
N ASN A 164 -27.37 -18.53 -32.36
CA ASN A 164 -27.46 -18.96 -33.75
C ASN A 164 -27.91 -20.42 -33.76
#